data_AF-A0A950NCD3-F1
#
_entry.id   AF-A0A950NCD3-F1
#
_cell.length_a   1.000
_cell.length_b   1.000
_cell.length_c   1.000
_cell.angle_alpha   90.00
_cell.angle_beta   90.00
_cell.angle_gamma   90.00
#
_symmetry.space_group_name_H-M   'P 1'
#
loop_
_entity.id
_entity.type
_entity.pdbx_description
1 polymer ?
#
loop_
_entity_poly.entity_id
_entity_poly.type
_entity_poly.pdbx_seq_one_letter_code
_entity_poly.pdbx_strand_id
1 'polypeptide(L)'
;MFASFSPWAVAGDPAVLVLCVLVLLVVFLIVVSAINVHTETDLRIRGLAESLGGRTVGGDVFGLPDIVFPVPNGEGLMRFAPGRFPSTTLEVRLFGFPEGVLRLSPESVGKSFLKMTGARDVLIGDSVFDATHFVESSPESLARRVFAPERRAEVVASIRRISSLPGFVLEARAGWLRIRVSDVVRDVPVALALKRTAVEFMDYLNGAGQVAGMQFAEPVERPTGRCPICATALVEPLVRCHRCRSPHHKECWDYAGRCATYGCDPRPRRRAA
;
A
#
# COMPACT_ATOMS: atom_id res chain seq x y z
N MET A 1 41.35 -41.98 -44.77
CA MET A 1 40.10 -42.01 -45.57
C MET A 1 39.09 -41.11 -44.89
N PHE A 2 38.99 -39.85 -45.32
CA PHE A 2 37.96 -38.93 -44.87
C PHE A 2 36.94 -38.82 -46.01
N ALA A 3 35.72 -39.30 -45.78
CA ALA A 3 34.63 -39.17 -46.73
C ALA A 3 34.21 -37.69 -46.77
N SER A 4 34.46 -37.03 -47.89
CA SER A 4 34.01 -35.68 -48.19
C SER A 4 32.48 -35.67 -48.35
N PHE A 5 31.77 -35.33 -47.28
CA PHE A 5 30.35 -34.96 -47.34
C PHE A 5 30.23 -33.64 -48.11
N SER A 6 29.58 -33.68 -49.28
CA SER A 6 29.24 -32.51 -50.06
C SER A 6 28.00 -31.82 -49.46
N PRO A 7 28.13 -30.59 -48.90
CA PRO A 7 27.03 -29.91 -48.20
C PRO A 7 25.88 -29.44 -49.12
N TRP A 8 25.98 -29.67 -50.43
CA TRP A 8 25.17 -28.95 -51.43
C TRP A 8 24.01 -29.76 -52.01
N ALA A 9 23.87 -31.05 -51.66
CA ALA A 9 22.85 -31.92 -52.24
C ALA A 9 21.43 -31.76 -51.64
N VAL A 10 21.25 -30.93 -50.61
CA VAL A 10 19.93 -30.71 -49.96
C VAL A 10 19.16 -29.52 -50.56
N ALA A 11 19.77 -28.76 -51.46
CA ALA A 11 19.24 -27.47 -51.94
C ALA A 11 18.12 -27.55 -52.99
N GLY A 12 17.45 -28.69 -53.17
CA GLY A 12 16.44 -28.85 -54.24
C GLY A 12 15.33 -29.86 -54.01
N ASP A 13 15.21 -30.45 -52.82
CA ASP A 13 14.07 -31.34 -52.55
C ASP A 13 12.80 -30.50 -52.33
N PRO A 14 11.78 -30.58 -53.20
CA PRO A 14 10.53 -29.84 -53.03
C PRO A 14 9.85 -30.14 -51.69
N ALA A 15 10.09 -31.31 -51.09
CA ALA A 15 9.56 -31.66 -49.77
C ALA A 15 10.13 -30.75 -48.66
N VAL A 16 11.41 -30.41 -48.73
CA VAL A 16 12.07 -29.52 -47.73
C VAL A 16 11.50 -28.10 -47.83
N LEU A 17 11.28 -27.59 -49.05
CA LEU A 17 10.69 -26.27 -49.26
C LEU A 17 9.26 -26.21 -48.72
N VAL A 18 8.44 -27.21 -49.03
CA VAL A 18 7.06 -27.31 -48.50
C VAL A 18 7.07 -27.35 -46.98
N LEU A 19 7.95 -28.14 -46.37
CA LEU A 19 8.08 -28.20 -44.91
C LEU A 19 8.46 -26.83 -44.31
N CYS A 20 9.45 -26.14 -44.89
CA CYS A 20 9.85 -24.80 -44.45
C CYS A 20 8.68 -23.80 -44.53
N VAL A 21 7.92 -23.82 -45.63
CA VAL A 21 6.74 -22.96 -45.80
C VAL A 21 5.67 -23.27 -44.76
N LEU A 22 5.40 -24.55 -44.49
CA LEU A 22 4.44 -24.96 -43.46
C LEU A 22 4.89 -24.52 -42.06
N VAL A 23 6.16 -24.68 -41.72
CA VAL A 23 6.72 -24.22 -40.43
C VAL A 23 6.61 -22.70 -40.31
N LEU A 24 6.96 -21.96 -41.35
CA LEU A 24 6.84 -20.50 -41.35
C LEU A 24 5.39 -20.04 -41.22
N LEU A 25 4.45 -20.72 -41.89
CA LEU A 25 3.02 -20.44 -41.77
C LEU A 25 2.53 -20.70 -40.34
N VAL A 26 2.92 -21.83 -39.72
CA VAL A 26 2.56 -22.14 -38.33
C VAL A 26 3.13 -21.10 -37.36
N VAL A 27 4.40 -20.72 -37.50
CA VAL A 27 5.03 -19.67 -36.70
C VAL A 27 4.31 -18.33 -36.89
N PHE A 28 3.99 -17.97 -38.14
CA PHE A 28 3.24 -16.76 -38.46
C PHE A 28 1.86 -16.76 -37.80
N LEU A 29 1.11 -17.85 -37.88
CA LEU A 29 -0.20 -17.98 -37.24
C LEU A 29 -0.11 -17.88 -35.71
N ILE A 30 0.92 -18.48 -35.10
CA ILE A 30 1.17 -18.36 -33.66
C ILE A 30 1.44 -16.90 -33.29
N VAL A 31 2.27 -16.19 -34.07
CA VAL A 31 2.60 -14.79 -33.85
C VAL A 31 1.36 -13.90 -34.02
N VAL A 32 0.59 -14.07 -35.09
CA VAL A 32 -0.65 -13.31 -35.31
C VAL A 32 -1.68 -13.58 -34.22
N SER A 33 -1.84 -14.84 -33.81
CA SER A 33 -2.73 -15.20 -32.69
C SER A 33 -2.27 -14.55 -31.39
N ALA A 34 -0.97 -14.54 -31.10
CA ALA A 34 -0.41 -13.90 -29.91
C ALA A 34 -0.62 -12.38 -29.94
N ILE A 35 -0.41 -11.74 -31.09
CA ILE A 35 -0.66 -10.30 -31.30
C ILE A 35 -2.14 -9.99 -31.07
N ASN A 36 -3.06 -10.76 -31.68
CA ASN A 36 -4.50 -10.49 -31.57
C ASN A 36 -5.01 -10.62 -30.13
N VAL A 37 -4.57 -11.66 -29.40
CA VAL A 37 -4.89 -11.82 -27.97
C VAL A 37 -4.36 -10.66 -27.14
N HIS A 38 -3.16 -10.16 -27.47
CA HIS A 38 -2.57 -9.01 -26.78
C HIS A 38 -3.34 -7.72 -27.08
N THR A 39 -3.72 -7.47 -28.34
CA THR A 39 -4.50 -6.28 -28.73
C THR A 39 -5.88 -6.26 -28.08
N GLU A 40 -6.59 -7.39 -28.06
CA GLU A 40 -7.89 -7.47 -27.40
C GLU A 40 -7.78 -7.20 -25.89
N THR A 41 -6.73 -7.76 -25.25
CA THR A 41 -6.51 -7.55 -23.82
C THR A 41 -6.16 -6.09 -23.52
N ASP A 42 -5.33 -5.45 -24.34
CA ASP A 42 -4.99 -4.03 -24.21
C ASP A 42 -6.23 -3.13 -24.34
N LEU A 43 -7.10 -3.38 -25.32
CA LEU A 43 -8.36 -2.64 -25.49
C LEU A 43 -9.27 -2.78 -24.25
N ARG A 44 -9.38 -3.98 -23.69
CA ARG A 44 -10.16 -4.21 -22.46
C ARG A 44 -9.56 -3.46 -21.27
N ILE A 45 -8.23 -3.45 -21.12
CA ILE A 45 -7.56 -2.74 -20.02
C ILE A 45 -7.71 -1.22 -20.17
N ARG A 46 -7.70 -0.68 -21.39
CA ARG A 46 -8.01 0.73 -21.62
C ARG A 46 -9.45 1.07 -21.24
N GLY A 47 -10.41 0.22 -21.60
CA GLY A 47 -11.81 0.39 -21.16
C GLY A 47 -11.97 0.31 -19.64
N LEU A 48 -11.18 -0.54 -18.96
CA LEU A 48 -11.09 -0.55 -17.50
C LEU A 48 -10.52 0.76 -16.95
N ALA A 49 -9.45 1.28 -17.54
CA ALA A 49 -8.83 2.54 -17.12
C ALA A 49 -9.83 3.69 -17.19
N GLU A 50 -10.56 3.80 -18.30
CA GLU A 50 -11.62 4.80 -18.48
C GLU A 50 -12.73 4.64 -17.43
N SER A 51 -13.19 3.41 -17.19
CA SER A 51 -14.24 3.12 -16.21
C SER A 51 -13.80 3.44 -14.77
N LEU A 52 -12.52 3.32 -14.47
CA LEU A 52 -11.93 3.69 -13.18
C LEU A 52 -11.66 5.20 -13.08
N GLY A 53 -11.89 5.98 -14.13
CA GLY A 53 -11.52 7.40 -14.22
C GLY A 53 -10.00 7.63 -14.20
N GLY A 54 -9.25 6.65 -14.68
CA GLY A 54 -7.79 6.63 -14.70
C GLY A 54 -7.21 6.65 -16.12
N ARG A 55 -5.93 6.32 -16.20
CA ARG A 55 -5.16 6.20 -17.45
C ARG A 55 -4.25 4.99 -17.39
N THR A 56 -3.94 4.43 -18.56
CA THR A 56 -2.92 3.39 -18.67
C THR A 56 -1.52 4.01 -18.61
N VAL A 57 -0.59 3.39 -17.87
CA VAL A 57 0.80 3.82 -17.73
C VAL A 57 1.72 2.64 -17.93
N GLY A 58 2.69 2.78 -18.83
CA GLY A 58 3.68 1.74 -19.11
C GLY A 58 3.09 0.51 -19.80
N GLY A 59 3.97 -0.42 -20.15
CA GLY A 59 3.68 -1.65 -20.86
C GLY A 59 4.94 -2.08 -21.59
N ASP A 60 5.58 -3.16 -21.13
CA ASP A 60 6.63 -3.81 -21.92
C ASP A 60 5.99 -4.44 -23.17
N VAL A 61 6.77 -4.73 -24.21
CA VAL A 61 6.28 -5.38 -25.46
C VAL A 61 5.48 -6.67 -25.20
N PHE A 62 5.71 -7.31 -24.04
CA PHE A 62 5.00 -8.52 -23.60
C PHE A 62 4.18 -8.31 -22.32
N GLY A 63 4.22 -7.12 -21.72
CA GLY A 63 3.53 -6.79 -20.48
C GLY A 63 2.16 -6.17 -20.75
N LEU A 64 1.24 -6.34 -19.82
CA LEU A 64 -0.02 -5.59 -19.83
C LEU A 64 0.24 -4.19 -19.26
N PRO A 65 -0.43 -3.13 -19.76
CA PRO A 65 -0.26 -1.80 -19.21
C PRO A 65 -0.84 -1.72 -17.79
N ASP A 66 -0.18 -0.99 -16.90
CA ASP A 66 -0.72 -0.69 -15.57
C ASP A 66 -1.80 0.40 -15.69
N ILE A 67 -2.72 0.48 -14.72
CA ILE A 67 -3.70 1.57 -14.63
C ILE A 67 -3.37 2.44 -13.43
N VAL A 68 -3.26 3.75 -13.65
CA VAL A 68 -3.20 4.77 -12.59
C VAL A 68 -4.54 5.49 -12.52
N PHE A 69 -5.16 5.58 -11.36
CA PHE A 69 -6.46 6.22 -11.16
C PHE A 69 -6.50 7.06 -9.88
N PRO A 70 -7.33 8.12 -9.82
CA PRO A 70 -7.41 8.96 -8.64
C PRO A 70 -8.10 8.25 -7.47
N VAL A 71 -7.57 8.48 -6.26
CA VAL A 71 -8.16 8.09 -4.97
C VAL A 71 -8.05 9.27 -3.99
N PRO A 72 -8.78 9.28 -2.86
CA PRO A 72 -8.61 10.33 -1.87
C PRO A 72 -7.14 10.47 -1.44
N ASN A 73 -6.62 11.69 -1.50
CA ASN A 73 -5.25 12.05 -1.14
C ASN A 73 -4.12 11.49 -2.03
N GLY A 74 -4.41 10.93 -3.21
CA GLY A 74 -3.33 10.49 -4.10
C GLY A 74 -3.79 9.71 -5.33
N GLU A 75 -2.95 8.76 -5.75
CA GLU A 75 -3.20 7.89 -6.89
C GLU A 75 -3.18 6.43 -6.44
N GLY A 76 -4.08 5.65 -7.01
CA GLY A 76 -4.07 4.19 -6.99
C GLY A 76 -3.42 3.64 -8.26
N LEU A 77 -2.70 2.53 -8.10
CA LEU A 77 -2.03 1.82 -9.18
C LEU A 77 -2.55 0.38 -9.23
N MET A 78 -3.09 -0.04 -10.38
CA MET A 78 -3.50 -1.41 -10.63
C MET A 78 -2.52 -2.04 -11.63
N ARG A 79 -1.78 -3.05 -11.19
CA ARG A 79 -0.82 -3.81 -11.97
C ARG A 79 -1.37 -5.17 -12.38
N PHE A 80 -1.04 -5.61 -13.59
CA PHE A 80 -1.44 -6.91 -14.10
C PHE A 80 -0.21 -7.75 -14.44
N ALA A 81 -0.14 -8.95 -13.87
CA ALA A 81 0.89 -9.93 -14.18
C ALA A 81 0.25 -11.14 -14.89
N PRO A 82 0.33 -11.24 -16.23
CA PRO A 82 -0.15 -12.42 -16.95
C PRO A 82 0.81 -13.62 -16.79
N GLY A 83 0.40 -14.80 -17.26
CA GLY A 83 1.27 -15.99 -17.35
C GLY A 83 0.79 -17.16 -16.50
N ARG A 84 1.74 -18.00 -16.05
CA ARG A 84 1.45 -19.24 -15.30
C ARG A 84 0.76 -19.00 -13.95
N PHE A 85 1.04 -17.86 -13.33
CA PHE A 85 0.47 -17.44 -12.06
C PHE A 85 -0.13 -16.05 -12.22
N PRO A 86 -1.28 -15.95 -12.90
CA PRO A 86 -1.91 -14.67 -13.19
C PRO A 86 -2.21 -13.94 -11.88
N SER A 87 -2.01 -12.62 -11.86
CA SER A 87 -2.44 -11.81 -10.73
C SER A 87 -2.72 -10.37 -11.10
N THR A 88 -3.62 -9.76 -10.33
CA THR A 88 -3.89 -8.33 -10.35
C THR A 88 -3.56 -7.78 -8.97
N THR A 89 -2.80 -6.69 -8.93
CA THR A 89 -2.40 -6.02 -7.70
C THR A 89 -2.84 -4.57 -7.75
N LEU A 90 -3.77 -4.18 -6.89
CA LEU A 90 -4.14 -2.80 -6.65
C LEU A 90 -3.34 -2.28 -5.45
N GLU A 91 -2.64 -1.17 -5.62
CA GLU A 91 -1.87 -0.49 -4.57
C GLU A 91 -2.32 0.96 -4.47
N VAL A 92 -2.62 1.44 -3.27
CA VAL A 92 -2.94 2.85 -3.00
C VAL A 92 -2.03 3.35 -1.88
N ARG A 93 -1.60 4.61 -1.97
CA ARG A 93 -0.78 5.22 -0.92
C ARG A 93 -1.63 5.54 0.30
N LEU A 94 -1.11 5.21 1.48
CA LEU A 94 -1.69 5.58 2.77
C LEU A 94 -0.90 6.73 3.39
N PHE A 95 -1.59 7.73 3.92
CA PHE A 95 -1.01 8.85 4.65
C PHE A 95 -1.45 8.77 6.12
N GLY A 96 -0.50 8.90 7.05
CA GLY A 96 -0.82 8.88 8.48
C GLY A 96 -1.21 7.50 9.05
N PHE A 97 -0.96 6.41 8.31
CA PHE A 97 -1.17 5.06 8.83
C PHE A 97 -0.19 4.78 9.99
N PRO A 98 -0.68 4.31 11.16
CA PRO A 98 0.19 3.99 12.28
C PRO A 98 1.19 2.89 11.91
N GLU A 99 2.35 2.87 12.56
CA GLU A 99 3.30 1.77 12.40
C GLU A 99 2.62 0.42 12.70
N GLY A 100 2.80 -0.53 11.77
CA GLY A 100 2.22 -1.85 11.89
C GLY A 100 1.89 -2.49 10.56
N VAL A 101 1.34 -3.69 10.65
CA VAL A 101 0.85 -4.48 9.53
C VAL A 101 -0.55 -4.98 9.86
N LEU A 102 -1.46 -4.89 8.89
CA LEU A 102 -2.75 -5.56 8.92
C LEU A 102 -2.88 -6.36 7.63
N ARG A 103 -3.14 -7.66 7.74
CA ARG A 103 -3.29 -8.56 6.61
C ARG A 103 -4.57 -9.37 6.76
N LEU A 104 -5.36 -9.38 5.68
CA LEU A 104 -6.65 -10.05 5.57
C LEU A 104 -6.58 -10.99 4.38
N SER A 105 -7.03 -12.23 4.55
CA SER A 105 -7.17 -13.18 3.44
C SER A 105 -8.13 -14.30 3.82
N PRO A 106 -8.79 -14.95 2.85
CA PRO A 106 -9.70 -16.04 3.13
C PRO A 106 -8.95 -17.17 3.85
N GLU A 107 -9.67 -17.94 4.65
CA GLU A 107 -9.15 -19.17 5.24
C GLU A 107 -8.97 -20.18 4.11
N SER A 108 -7.72 -20.45 3.74
CA SER A 108 -7.37 -21.42 2.69
C SER A 108 -6.59 -22.58 3.29
N VAL A 109 -6.61 -23.72 2.60
CA VAL A 109 -6.04 -25.01 3.03
C VAL A 109 -4.56 -24.91 3.47
N GLY A 110 -3.82 -23.89 3.00
CA GLY A 110 -2.43 -23.64 3.41
C GLY A 110 -2.24 -22.91 4.74
N LYS A 111 -3.28 -22.36 5.39
CA LYS A 111 -3.13 -21.48 6.56
C LYS A 111 -3.02 -22.18 7.90
N SER A 112 -3.38 -23.45 7.98
CA SER A 112 -3.00 -24.29 9.12
C SER A 112 -1.48 -24.30 9.31
N PHE A 113 -0.71 -24.09 8.25
CA PHE A 113 0.74 -23.93 8.31
C PHE A 113 1.20 -22.57 8.83
N LEU A 114 0.47 -21.48 8.54
CA LEU A 114 0.80 -20.15 9.09
C LEU A 114 0.56 -20.06 10.60
N LYS A 115 -0.37 -20.85 11.15
CA LYS A 115 -0.53 -20.99 12.60
C LYS A 115 0.74 -21.56 13.26
N MET A 116 1.59 -22.29 12.51
CA MET A 116 2.89 -22.77 13.00
C MET A 116 3.98 -21.69 12.97
N THR A 117 3.88 -20.65 12.13
CA THR A 117 4.89 -19.58 12.05
C THR A 117 4.71 -18.48 13.11
N GLY A 118 3.84 -18.70 14.11
CA GLY A 118 3.62 -17.78 15.22
C GLY A 118 2.72 -16.58 14.90
N ALA A 119 2.14 -16.52 13.69
CA ALA A 119 1.15 -15.51 13.36
C ALA A 119 -0.13 -15.79 14.17
N ARG A 120 -0.51 -14.83 15.03
CA ARG A 120 -1.75 -14.92 15.82
C ARG A 120 -2.90 -14.35 15.02
N ASP A 121 -3.92 -15.17 14.83
CA ASP A 121 -5.19 -14.75 14.26
C ASP A 121 -5.92 -13.84 15.25
N VAL A 122 -6.38 -12.69 14.79
CA VAL A 122 -7.10 -11.71 15.60
C VAL A 122 -8.59 -11.86 15.35
N LEU A 123 -9.32 -12.39 16.33
CA LEU A 123 -10.78 -12.46 16.26
C LEU A 123 -11.38 -11.05 16.29
N ILE A 124 -12.15 -10.71 15.25
CA ILE A 124 -12.76 -9.38 15.13
C ILE A 124 -14.15 -9.31 15.78
N GLY A 125 -14.74 -10.45 16.15
CA GLY A 125 -16.03 -10.53 16.83
C GLY A 125 -17.22 -10.61 15.87
N ASP A 126 -17.01 -11.06 14.63
CA ASP A 126 -18.05 -11.46 13.68
C ASP A 126 -17.84 -12.95 13.38
N SER A 127 -18.67 -13.80 13.98
CA SER A 127 -18.47 -15.26 13.93
C SER A 127 -18.41 -15.83 12.50
N VAL A 128 -19.15 -15.26 11.54
CA VAL A 128 -19.17 -15.72 10.15
C VAL A 128 -17.89 -15.29 9.44
N PHE A 129 -17.44 -14.06 9.68
CA PHE A 129 -16.19 -13.55 9.12
C PHE A 129 -14.97 -14.28 9.73
N ASP A 130 -14.92 -14.40 11.05
CA ASP A 130 -13.85 -15.08 11.80
C ASP A 130 -13.73 -16.57 11.40
N ALA A 131 -14.81 -17.21 10.94
CA ALA A 131 -14.82 -18.59 10.45
C ALA A 131 -14.43 -18.75 8.97
N THR A 132 -14.28 -17.66 8.22
CA THR A 132 -14.02 -17.71 6.76
C THR A 132 -12.80 -16.90 6.34
N HIS A 133 -12.29 -16.06 7.24
CA HIS A 133 -11.17 -15.15 6.99
C HIS A 133 -10.19 -15.23 8.15
N PHE A 134 -8.92 -15.09 7.82
CA PHE A 134 -7.84 -15.01 8.79
C PHE A 134 -7.32 -13.56 8.81
N VAL A 135 -7.24 -13.00 10.02
CA VAL A 135 -6.86 -11.61 10.27
C VAL A 135 -5.55 -11.59 11.03
N GLU A 136 -4.49 -11.16 10.37
CA GLU A 136 -3.19 -11.00 11.00
C GLU A 136 -2.93 -9.52 11.24
N SER A 137 -2.51 -9.16 12.46
CA SER A 137 -2.16 -7.77 12.75
C SER A 137 -1.07 -7.64 13.79
N SER A 138 -0.15 -6.71 13.53
CA SER A 138 0.91 -6.33 14.46
C SER A 138 1.01 -4.79 14.44
N PRO A 139 0.64 -4.09 15.53
CA PRO A 139 0.07 -4.63 16.77
C PRO A 139 -1.39 -5.08 16.62
N GLU A 140 -1.86 -6.01 17.44
CA GLU A 140 -3.26 -6.49 17.46
C GLU A 140 -4.29 -5.35 17.66
N SER A 141 -3.89 -4.31 18.39
CA SER A 141 -4.72 -3.12 18.62
C SER A 141 -5.10 -2.39 17.32
N LEU A 142 -4.35 -2.56 16.23
CA LEU A 142 -4.67 -2.03 14.92
C LEU A 142 -5.91 -2.73 14.32
N ALA A 143 -5.90 -4.07 14.27
CA ALA A 143 -7.07 -4.84 13.83
C ALA A 143 -8.31 -4.52 14.70
N ARG A 144 -8.18 -4.56 16.02
CA ARG A 144 -9.30 -4.25 16.94
C ARG A 144 -9.91 -2.88 16.69
N ARG A 145 -9.08 -1.91 16.30
CA ARG A 145 -9.53 -0.55 16.00
C ARG A 145 -10.20 -0.46 14.64
N VAL A 146 -9.62 -1.05 13.60
CA VAL A 146 -10.23 -1.13 12.26
C VAL A 146 -11.61 -1.79 12.35
N PHE A 147 -11.72 -2.88 13.10
CA PHE A 147 -12.95 -3.64 13.32
C PHE A 147 -13.70 -3.28 14.61
N ALA A 148 -13.62 -2.00 15.03
CA ALA A 148 -14.37 -1.51 16.19
C ALA A 148 -15.88 -1.79 16.03
N PRO A 149 -16.61 -2.12 17.12
CA PRO A 149 -18.00 -2.57 17.06
C PRO A 149 -18.92 -1.66 16.24
N GLU A 150 -18.70 -0.35 16.30
CA GLU A 150 -19.55 0.67 15.69
C GLU A 150 -19.49 0.65 14.15
N ARG A 151 -18.39 0.15 13.57
CA ARG A 151 -18.17 0.11 12.10
C ARG A 151 -17.91 -1.29 11.54
N ARG A 152 -17.82 -2.31 12.41
CA ARG A 152 -17.46 -3.68 12.02
C ARG A 152 -18.27 -4.21 10.84
N ALA A 153 -19.60 -4.00 10.87
CA ALA A 153 -20.50 -4.46 9.82
C ALA A 153 -20.15 -3.86 8.45
N GLU A 154 -19.78 -2.58 8.39
CA GLU A 154 -19.41 -1.89 7.16
C GLU A 154 -18.06 -2.40 6.62
N VAL A 155 -17.06 -2.52 7.49
CA VAL A 155 -15.74 -3.06 7.13
C VAL A 155 -15.89 -4.48 6.58
N VAL A 156 -16.63 -5.35 7.28
CA VAL A 156 -16.90 -6.73 6.85
C VAL A 156 -17.64 -6.75 5.51
N ALA A 157 -18.64 -5.90 5.31
CA ALA A 157 -19.36 -5.81 4.04
C ALA A 157 -18.45 -5.40 2.88
N SER A 158 -17.53 -4.44 3.10
CA SER A 158 -16.55 -4.03 2.09
C SER A 158 -15.63 -5.19 1.67
N ILE A 159 -15.16 -5.99 2.63
CA ILE A 159 -14.26 -7.12 2.38
C ILE A 159 -15.02 -8.26 1.66
N ARG A 160 -16.25 -8.56 2.09
CA ARG A 160 -17.09 -9.60 1.47
C ARG A 160 -17.37 -9.36 -0.02
N ARG A 161 -17.32 -8.10 -0.47
CA ARG A 161 -17.47 -7.72 -1.88
C ARG A 161 -16.38 -8.35 -2.77
N ILE A 162 -15.19 -8.54 -2.22
CA ILE A 162 -14.01 -9.04 -2.95
C ILE A 162 -13.50 -10.38 -2.42
N SER A 163 -14.10 -10.92 -1.35
CA SER A 163 -13.69 -12.19 -0.75
C SER A 163 -13.95 -13.40 -1.63
N SER A 164 -14.88 -13.31 -2.59
CA SER A 164 -15.13 -14.36 -3.58
C SER A 164 -14.06 -14.41 -4.69
N LEU A 165 -13.16 -13.41 -4.76
CA LEU A 165 -12.11 -13.39 -5.76
C LEU A 165 -11.01 -14.39 -5.41
N PRO A 166 -10.53 -15.19 -6.38
CA PRO A 166 -9.57 -16.25 -6.12
C PRO A 166 -8.25 -15.69 -5.60
N GLY A 167 -7.76 -16.25 -4.49
CA GLY A 167 -6.48 -15.86 -3.90
C GLY A 167 -6.40 -14.42 -3.42
N PHE A 168 -7.54 -13.79 -3.08
CA PHE A 168 -7.57 -12.45 -2.54
C PHE A 168 -6.70 -12.31 -1.27
N VAL A 169 -5.89 -11.26 -1.23
CA VAL A 169 -5.13 -10.83 -0.05
C VAL A 169 -5.20 -9.31 0.02
N LEU A 170 -5.60 -8.77 1.17
CA LEU A 170 -5.48 -7.35 1.48
C LEU A 170 -4.42 -7.17 2.55
N GLU A 171 -3.48 -6.26 2.31
CA GLU A 171 -2.38 -5.97 3.21
C GLU A 171 -2.22 -4.44 3.32
N ALA A 172 -2.20 -3.93 4.54
CA ALA A 172 -1.95 -2.53 4.86
C ALA A 172 -0.68 -2.41 5.68
N ARG A 173 0.21 -1.51 5.27
CA ARG A 173 1.46 -1.15 5.96
C ARG A 173 1.63 0.37 5.98
N ALA A 174 2.65 0.84 6.70
CA ALA A 174 3.08 2.23 6.63
C ALA A 174 3.36 2.63 5.17
N GLY A 175 2.53 3.54 4.65
CA GLY A 175 2.66 4.12 3.31
C GLY A 175 1.81 3.49 2.21
N TRP A 176 1.24 2.29 2.39
CA TRP A 176 0.43 1.66 1.33
C TRP A 176 -0.61 0.65 1.82
N LEU A 177 -1.69 0.55 1.06
CA LEU A 177 -2.68 -0.51 1.09
C LEU A 177 -2.60 -1.26 -0.25
N ARG A 178 -2.46 -2.57 -0.18
CA ARG A 178 -2.35 -3.45 -1.34
C ARG A 178 -3.43 -4.51 -1.29
N ILE A 179 -4.16 -4.65 -2.39
CA ILE A 179 -5.08 -5.75 -2.65
C ILE A 179 -4.52 -6.57 -3.80
N ARG A 180 -4.30 -7.86 -3.58
CA ARG A 180 -3.85 -8.81 -4.59
C ARG A 180 -4.93 -9.86 -4.82
N VAL A 181 -5.15 -10.24 -6.07
CA VAL A 181 -5.96 -11.41 -6.46
C VAL A 181 -5.16 -12.30 -7.41
N SER A 182 -5.40 -13.60 -7.40
CA SER A 182 -4.70 -14.60 -8.21
C SER A 182 -5.34 -14.81 -9.59
N ASP A 183 -5.78 -13.71 -10.21
CA ASP A 183 -6.32 -13.69 -11.57
C ASP A 183 -6.05 -12.32 -12.23
N VAL A 184 -6.13 -12.26 -13.56
CA VAL A 184 -6.08 -11.01 -14.34
C VAL A 184 -7.50 -10.45 -14.45
N VAL A 185 -7.77 -9.37 -13.71
CA VAL A 185 -9.07 -8.71 -13.68
C VAL A 185 -9.31 -8.00 -15.00
N ARG A 186 -10.28 -8.50 -15.77
CA ARG A 186 -10.70 -7.94 -17.07
C ARG A 186 -12.10 -7.32 -17.05
N ASP A 187 -12.83 -7.58 -15.97
CA ASP A 187 -14.22 -7.20 -15.81
C ASP A 187 -14.34 -5.85 -15.07
N VAL A 188 -15.13 -4.93 -15.63
CA VAL A 188 -15.32 -3.58 -15.11
C VAL A 188 -15.97 -3.60 -13.72
N PRO A 189 -17.10 -4.27 -13.48
CA PRO A 189 -17.65 -4.48 -12.13
C PRO A 189 -16.62 -4.96 -11.10
N VAL A 190 -15.78 -5.95 -11.45
CA VAL A 190 -14.76 -6.47 -10.51
C VAL A 190 -13.68 -5.42 -10.22
N ALA A 191 -13.17 -4.71 -11.23
CA ALA A 191 -12.19 -3.64 -11.03
C ALA A 191 -12.76 -2.49 -10.18
N LEU A 192 -14.02 -2.11 -10.41
CA LEU A 192 -14.72 -1.11 -9.59
C LEU A 192 -14.92 -1.60 -8.15
N ALA A 193 -15.23 -2.88 -7.94
CA ALA A 193 -15.34 -3.46 -6.60
C ALA A 193 -14.00 -3.42 -5.84
N LEU A 194 -12.88 -3.70 -6.52
CA LEU A 194 -11.53 -3.56 -5.95
C LEU A 194 -11.22 -2.11 -5.58
N LYS A 195 -11.43 -1.17 -6.50
CA LYS A 195 -11.22 0.27 -6.24
C LYS A 195 -12.06 0.76 -5.07
N ARG A 196 -13.36 0.45 -5.08
CA ARG A 196 -14.29 0.85 -4.03
C ARG A 196 -13.88 0.30 -2.67
N THR A 197 -13.51 -0.99 -2.62
CA THR A 197 -13.05 -1.61 -1.37
C THR A 197 -11.76 -0.98 -0.88
N ALA A 198 -10.80 -0.68 -1.78
CA ALA A 198 -9.58 0.01 -1.40
C ALA A 198 -9.87 1.39 -0.79
N VAL A 199 -10.71 2.20 -1.43
CA VAL A 199 -11.08 3.54 -0.95
C VAL A 199 -11.80 3.49 0.40
N GLU A 200 -12.84 2.66 0.53
CA GLU A 200 -13.55 2.47 1.80
C GLU A 200 -12.60 2.01 2.91
N PHE A 201 -11.67 1.10 2.60
CA PHE A 201 -10.71 0.60 3.58
C PHE A 201 -9.67 1.65 3.97
N MET A 202 -9.23 2.52 3.04
CA MET A 202 -8.40 3.68 3.38
C MET A 202 -9.08 4.56 4.43
N ASP A 203 -10.39 4.81 4.28
CA ASP A 203 -11.14 5.62 5.25
C ASP A 203 -11.22 4.93 6.61
N TYR A 204 -11.40 3.61 6.66
CA TYR A 204 -11.37 2.87 7.92
C TYR A 204 -10.01 2.94 8.61
N LEU A 205 -8.91 2.81 7.84
CA LEU A 205 -7.55 2.89 8.37
C LEU A 205 -7.22 4.31 8.87
N ASN A 206 -7.61 5.35 8.13
CA ASN A 206 -7.39 6.74 8.50
C ASN A 206 -8.24 7.14 9.72
N GLY A 207 -9.51 6.72 9.75
CA GLY A 207 -10.40 6.89 10.92
C GLY A 207 -9.94 6.10 12.14
N ALA A 208 -9.22 4.98 11.94
CA ALA A 208 -8.56 4.28 13.04
C ALA A 208 -7.43 5.15 13.67
N GLY A 209 -6.76 5.98 12.89
CA GLY A 209 -5.77 6.93 13.41
C GLY A 209 -6.38 7.96 14.37
N GLN A 210 -7.62 8.38 14.12
CA GLN A 210 -8.34 9.35 14.94
C GLN A 210 -9.04 8.68 16.13
N VAL A 211 -8.26 8.26 17.13
CA VAL A 211 -8.85 8.04 18.46
C VAL A 211 -9.35 9.40 18.94
N ALA A 212 -10.64 9.50 19.27
CA ALA A 212 -11.33 10.70 19.76
C ALA A 212 -10.78 11.29 21.09
N GLY A 213 -9.55 10.98 21.48
CA GLY A 213 -8.97 11.29 22.79
C GLY A 213 -7.66 12.09 22.77
N MET A 214 -7.10 12.41 21.60
CA MET A 214 -5.98 13.37 21.51
C MET A 214 -6.16 14.20 20.25
N GLN A 215 -7.10 15.15 20.33
CA GLN A 215 -6.84 16.40 19.65
C GLN A 215 -5.51 16.89 20.23
N PHE A 216 -4.49 17.08 19.40
CA PHE A 216 -3.49 18.07 19.74
C PHE A 216 -4.27 19.37 19.82
N ALA A 217 -4.83 19.67 21.00
CA ALA A 217 -5.20 21.01 21.34
C ALA A 217 -3.94 21.81 21.02
N GLU A 218 -4.07 22.77 20.11
CA GLU A 218 -3.07 23.81 19.94
C GLU A 218 -2.63 24.18 21.36
N PRO A 219 -1.37 23.91 21.74
CA PRO A 219 -0.99 23.88 23.14
C PRO A 219 -1.40 25.22 23.71
N VAL A 220 -2.46 25.22 24.51
CA VAL A 220 -2.85 26.40 25.25
C VAL A 220 -1.68 26.56 26.18
N GLU A 221 -0.76 27.44 25.82
CA GLU A 221 0.49 27.72 26.53
C GLU A 221 0.13 28.37 27.88
N ARG A 222 -0.61 27.68 28.74
CA ARG A 222 -0.57 27.96 30.16
C ARG A 222 0.80 27.44 30.59
N PRO A 223 1.70 28.29 31.08
CA PRO A 223 2.99 27.87 31.59
C PRO A 223 2.79 27.05 32.87
N THR A 224 2.27 25.83 32.76
CA THR A 224 2.20 24.88 33.86
C THR A 224 3.59 24.26 33.99
N GLY A 225 4.37 24.80 34.92
CA GLY A 225 5.71 24.32 35.20
C GLY A 225 6.31 25.03 36.42
N ARG A 226 7.40 24.46 36.94
CA ARG A 226 8.21 25.11 37.99
C ARG A 226 9.44 25.71 37.34
N CYS A 227 9.88 26.88 37.81
CA CYS A 227 11.12 27.48 37.32
C CYS A 227 12.30 26.56 37.70
N PRO A 228 13.19 26.21 36.75
CA PRO A 228 14.34 25.34 37.04
C PRO A 228 15.35 25.92 38.03
N ILE A 229 15.24 27.20 38.37
CA ILE A 229 16.18 27.92 39.24
C ILE A 229 15.65 27.96 40.68
N CYS A 230 14.42 28.42 40.88
CA CYS A 230 13.83 28.58 42.21
C CYS A 230 12.80 27.49 42.58
N ALA A 231 12.46 26.58 41.66
CA ALA A 231 11.47 25.52 41.83
C ALA A 231 10.04 25.97 42.21
N THR A 232 9.72 27.27 42.09
CA THR A 232 8.37 27.80 42.29
C THR A 232 7.55 27.78 40.99
N ALA A 233 6.23 27.87 41.10
CA ALA A 233 5.34 27.88 39.94
C ALA A 233 5.65 29.07 39.01
N LEU A 234 5.68 28.81 37.71
CA LEU A 234 5.88 29.83 36.70
C LEU A 234 4.63 30.72 36.61
N VAL A 235 4.81 31.97 37.00
CA VAL A 235 3.81 33.03 36.91
C VAL A 235 4.44 34.21 36.16
N GLU A 236 3.64 34.94 35.40
CA GLU A 236 4.13 36.09 34.63
C GLU A 236 4.74 37.17 35.54
N PRO A 237 5.80 37.88 35.10
CA PRO A 237 6.43 37.84 33.78
C PRO A 237 7.43 36.68 33.58
N LEU A 238 7.32 36.01 32.43
CA LEU A 238 8.18 34.89 32.04
C LEU A 238 9.11 35.26 30.89
N VAL A 239 10.31 34.66 30.89
CA VAL A 239 11.26 34.67 29.78
C VAL A 239 11.45 33.22 29.31
N ARG A 240 11.44 33.00 28.00
CA ARG A 240 11.73 31.69 27.41
C ARG A 240 13.10 31.72 26.76
N CYS A 241 13.88 30.65 26.96
CA CYS A 241 15.13 30.48 26.24
C CYS A 241 14.87 30.45 24.72
N HIS A 242 15.59 31.27 23.95
CA HIS A 242 15.41 31.33 22.50
C HIS A 242 15.71 30.01 21.77
N ARG A 243 16.56 29.15 22.36
CA ARG A 243 17.03 27.90 21.75
C ARG A 243 16.16 26.70 22.09
N CYS A 244 15.90 26.46 23.38
CA CYS A 244 15.17 25.28 23.85
C CYS A 244 13.73 25.59 24.31
N ARG A 245 13.32 26.87 24.30
CA ARG A 245 12.00 27.36 24.73
C ARG A 245 11.65 27.09 26.20
N SER A 246 12.59 26.60 27.02
CA SER A 246 12.38 26.40 28.46
C SER A 246 12.01 27.73 29.16
N PRO A 247 10.90 27.77 29.93
CA PRO A 247 10.43 28.97 30.62
C PRO A 247 11.13 29.21 31.97
N HIS A 248 11.38 30.49 32.28
CA HIS A 248 11.97 30.97 33.52
C HIS A 248 11.22 32.22 34.01
N HIS A 249 11.20 32.48 35.33
CA HIS A 249 10.86 33.84 35.80
C HIS A 249 11.89 34.82 35.27
N LYS A 250 11.45 36.04 34.94
CA LYS A 250 12.37 37.10 34.50
C LYS A 250 13.53 37.32 35.48
N GLU A 251 13.25 37.38 36.78
CA GLU A 251 14.26 37.58 37.82
C GLU A 251 15.28 36.44 37.89
N CYS A 252 14.81 35.20 37.80
CA CYS A 252 15.68 34.02 37.80
C CYS A 252 16.56 33.98 36.54
N TRP A 253 16.03 34.39 35.39
CA TRP A 253 16.78 34.50 34.14
C TRP A 253 17.89 35.56 34.24
N ASP A 254 17.56 36.74 34.77
CA ASP A 254 18.52 37.83 34.96
C ASP A 254 19.61 37.45 35.97
N TYR A 255 19.25 36.72 37.03
CA TYR A 255 20.18 36.20 38.02
C TYR A 255 21.13 35.14 37.44
N ALA A 256 20.61 34.13 36.75
CA ALA A 256 21.43 33.03 36.23
C ALA A 256 22.23 33.43 34.99
N GLY A 257 21.75 34.40 34.21
CA GLY A 257 22.38 34.86 32.97
C GLY A 257 22.42 33.82 31.84
N ARG A 258 21.83 32.62 32.02
CA ARG A 258 21.74 31.54 31.02
C ARG A 258 20.62 30.57 31.36
N CYS A 259 20.23 29.71 30.42
CA CYS A 259 19.20 28.70 30.66
C CYS A 259 19.70 27.64 31.65
N ALA A 260 19.01 27.49 32.79
CA ALA A 260 19.37 26.49 33.80
C ALA A 260 18.99 25.04 33.41
N THR A 261 18.08 24.84 32.45
CA THR A 261 17.71 23.49 31.99
C THR A 261 18.79 22.84 31.12
N TYR A 262 19.37 23.61 30.19
CA TYR A 262 20.27 23.08 29.16
C TYR A 262 21.56 23.91 28.98
N GLY A 263 21.83 24.89 29.84
CA GLY A 263 23.03 25.72 29.76
C GLY A 263 23.11 26.63 28.52
N CYS A 264 22.00 26.91 27.83
CA CYS A 264 21.99 27.74 26.63
C CYS A 264 22.35 29.21 26.94
N ASP A 265 23.18 29.81 26.10
CA ASP A 265 23.53 31.24 26.19
C ASP A 265 22.32 32.15 25.94
N PRO A 266 22.23 33.32 26.61
CA PRO A 266 21.09 34.23 26.51
C PRO A 266 21.08 35.07 25.23
N ARG A 267 22.23 35.17 24.53
CA ARG A 267 22.37 35.99 23.32
C ARG A 267 22.75 35.12 22.13
N PRO A 268 22.05 35.20 20.99
CA PRO A 268 22.68 34.79 19.74
C PRO A 268 23.93 35.68 19.59
N ARG A 269 25.12 35.07 19.51
CA ARG A 269 26.34 35.81 19.18
C ARG A 269 26.05 36.53 17.86
N ARG A 270 25.93 37.86 17.89
CA ARG A 270 25.92 38.65 16.64
C ARG A 270 27.22 38.25 15.94
N ARG A 271 27.11 37.64 14.75
CA ARG A 271 28.29 37.42 13.91
C ARG A 271 28.90 38.80 13.70
N ALA A 272 30.15 39.00 14.13
CA ALA A 272 30.88 40.20 13.75
C ALA A 272 30.91 40.22 12.21
N ALA A 273 30.36 41.28 11.64
CA ALA A 273 30.40 41.54 10.21
C ALA A 273 31.79 42.03 9.81
#